data_AF-A0A2E7CZ06-F1
#
_entry.id   AF-A0A2E7CZ06-F1
#
_cell.length_a   1.000
_cell.length_b   1.000
_cell.length_c   1.000
_cell.angle_alpha   90.00
_cell.angle_beta   90.00
_cell.angle_gamma   90.00
#
_symmetry.space_group_name_H-M   'P 1'
#
loop_
_entity.id
_entity.type
_entity.pdbx_description
1 polymer ?
#
loop_
_entity_poly.entity_id
_entity_poly.type
_entity_poly.pdbx_seq_one_letter_code
_entity_poly.pdbx_strand_id
1 'polypeptide(L)'
;MPLLQKIKQLQSTVSDALDESRNYYVHSVGMWRVLQARINDGKTVSIRNYTGEIVDEAVIRGLAQTYIEGHLASSTFQHFVSLFEKFVFDFFELWLCEYPGSLKGKELTLEVVLSAGDKHEIVQSVVERELRMLAYQRMTDWFGYLDKLVHRDCPSQQQLELLSEVKASRDVLVHNNGIANEIYVDKSLGQARYSDGETLRNIIESHGS
;
A
#
# COMPACT_ATOMS: atom_id res chain seq x y z
N MET A 1 -25.68 -11.25 -0.61
CA MET A 1 -24.73 -11.78 0.39
C MET A 1 -24.71 -10.86 1.61
N PRO A 2 -24.90 -11.39 2.84
CA PRO A 2 -24.83 -10.61 4.08
C PRO A 2 -23.51 -9.83 4.23
N LEU A 3 -23.56 -8.64 4.85
CA LEU A 3 -22.38 -7.78 5.06
C LEU A 3 -21.21 -8.52 5.72
N LEU A 4 -21.46 -9.32 6.76
CA LEU A 4 -20.41 -10.08 7.44
C LEU A 4 -19.67 -11.04 6.49
N GLN A 5 -20.38 -11.67 5.55
CA GLN A 5 -19.75 -12.54 4.55
C GLN A 5 -18.92 -11.74 3.55
N LYS A 6 -19.40 -10.56 3.12
CA LYS A 6 -18.63 -9.63 2.28
C LYS A 6 -17.34 -9.17 2.96
N ILE A 7 -17.41 -8.81 4.24
CA ILE A 7 -16.23 -8.39 5.02
C ILE A 7 -15.22 -9.53 5.17
N LYS A 8 -15.69 -10.75 5.48
CA LYS A 8 -14.80 -11.92 5.56
C LYS A 8 -14.15 -12.25 4.22
N GLN A 9 -14.90 -12.14 3.13
CA GLN A 9 -14.36 -12.33 1.79
C GLN A 9 -13.30 -11.27 1.47
N LEU A 10 -13.58 -9.99 1.73
CA LEU A 10 -12.62 -8.89 1.55
C LEU A 10 -11.33 -9.14 2.35
N GLN A 11 -11.44 -9.55 3.61
CA GLN A 11 -10.30 -9.91 4.45
C GLN A 11 -9.48 -11.06 3.83
N SER A 12 -10.14 -12.13 3.39
CA SER A 12 -9.46 -13.28 2.76
C SER A 12 -8.73 -12.85 1.50
N THR A 13 -9.41 -12.16 0.58
CA THR A 13 -8.83 -11.71 -0.69
C THR A 13 -7.62 -10.82 -0.49
N VAL A 14 -7.67 -9.88 0.46
CA VAL A 14 -6.52 -9.00 0.74
C VAL A 14 -5.38 -9.77 1.41
N SER A 15 -5.68 -10.71 2.32
CA SER A 15 -4.66 -11.55 2.96
C SER A 15 -3.95 -12.43 1.93
N ASP A 16 -4.70 -13.04 1.01
CA ASP A 16 -4.15 -13.86 -0.07
C ASP A 16 -3.24 -13.02 -0.97
N ALA A 17 -3.64 -11.78 -1.31
CA ALA A 17 -2.82 -10.86 -2.11
C ALA A 17 -1.55 -10.40 -1.39
N LEU A 18 -1.62 -10.16 -0.07
CA LEU A 18 -0.44 -9.84 0.75
C LEU A 18 0.53 -11.03 0.79
N ASP A 19 0.02 -12.25 0.96
CA ASP A 19 0.82 -13.47 0.94
C ASP A 19 1.46 -13.70 -0.43
N GLU A 20 0.72 -13.48 -1.52
CA GLU A 20 1.26 -13.55 -2.89
C GLU A 20 2.40 -12.55 -3.10
N SER A 21 2.20 -11.29 -2.70
CA SER A 21 3.24 -10.26 -2.84
C SER A 21 4.46 -10.52 -1.95
N ARG A 22 4.26 -11.06 -0.74
CA ARG A 22 5.36 -11.53 0.11
C ARG A 22 6.13 -12.68 -0.54
N ASN A 23 5.42 -13.66 -1.09
CA ASN A 23 6.04 -14.80 -1.76
C ASN A 23 6.81 -14.34 -3.01
N TYR A 24 6.26 -13.41 -3.79
CA TYR A 24 6.95 -12.80 -4.92
C TYR A 24 8.28 -12.16 -4.50
N TYR A 25 8.28 -11.37 -3.42
CA TYR A 25 9.50 -10.78 -2.87
C TYR A 25 10.51 -11.84 -2.45
N VAL A 26 10.11 -12.79 -1.60
CA VAL A 26 10.99 -13.83 -1.06
C VAL A 26 11.58 -14.70 -2.17
N HIS A 27 10.76 -15.15 -3.13
CA HIS A 27 11.23 -15.97 -4.24
C HIS A 27 12.18 -15.18 -5.16
N SER A 28 11.88 -13.91 -5.43
CA SER A 28 12.75 -13.05 -6.25
C SER A 28 14.12 -12.83 -5.58
N VAL A 29 14.15 -12.56 -4.27
CA VAL A 29 15.39 -12.48 -3.49
C VAL A 29 16.15 -13.81 -3.53
N GLY A 30 15.45 -14.94 -3.34
CA GLY A 30 16.04 -16.28 -3.41
C GLY A 30 16.70 -16.56 -4.76
N MET A 31 16.05 -16.20 -5.86
CA MET A 31 16.61 -16.35 -7.20
C MET A 31 17.88 -15.52 -7.41
N TRP A 32 17.91 -14.28 -6.93
CA TRP A 32 19.12 -13.45 -6.98
C TRP A 32 20.26 -14.05 -6.15
N ARG A 33 19.97 -14.59 -4.96
CA ARG A 33 20.97 -15.27 -4.13
C ARG A 33 21.54 -16.51 -4.80
N VAL A 34 20.70 -17.33 -5.45
CA VAL A 34 21.14 -18.50 -6.23
C VAL A 34 22.05 -18.07 -7.38
N LEU A 35 21.70 -16.99 -8.07
CA LEU A 35 22.51 -16.43 -9.15
C LEU A 35 23.89 -15.98 -8.62
N GLN A 36 23.91 -15.18 -7.55
CA GLN A 36 25.15 -14.75 -6.91
C GLN A 36 26.03 -15.92 -6.45
N ALA A 37 25.44 -16.95 -5.84
CA ALA A 37 26.16 -18.15 -5.40
C ALA A 37 26.87 -18.84 -6.57
N ARG A 38 26.19 -19.03 -7.70
CA ARG A 38 26.79 -19.62 -8.91
C ARG A 38 27.97 -18.80 -9.44
N ILE A 39 27.82 -17.48 -9.45
CA ILE A 39 28.88 -16.59 -9.93
C ILE A 39 30.07 -16.60 -8.94
N ASN A 40 29.81 -16.74 -7.64
CA ASN A 40 30.87 -16.89 -6.62
C ASN A 40 31.59 -18.24 -6.73
N ASP A 41 30.91 -19.30 -7.18
CA ASP A 41 31.50 -20.61 -7.52
C ASP A 41 32.30 -20.60 -8.84
N GLY A 42 32.51 -19.42 -9.44
CA GLY A 42 33.26 -19.25 -10.68
C GLY A 42 32.52 -19.75 -11.93
N LYS A 43 31.19 -19.96 -11.85
CA LYS A 43 30.40 -20.30 -13.04
C LYS A 43 30.17 -19.06 -13.89
N THR A 44 30.36 -19.23 -15.20
CA THR A 44 30.06 -18.20 -16.19
C THR A 44 28.55 -18.03 -16.32
N VAL A 45 28.09 -16.77 -16.24
CA VAL A 45 26.69 -16.36 -16.37
C VAL A 45 26.64 -15.12 -17.23
N SER A 46 25.91 -15.20 -18.33
CA SER A 46 25.60 -14.07 -19.19
C SER A 46 24.10 -14.01 -19.46
N ILE A 47 23.49 -12.84 -19.31
CA ILE A 47 22.08 -12.62 -19.60
C ILE A 47 21.98 -11.61 -20.75
N ARG A 48 21.22 -11.97 -21.79
CA ARG A 48 20.87 -11.03 -22.86
C ARG A 48 19.51 -10.41 -22.54
N ASN A 49 19.44 -9.09 -22.46
CA ASN A 49 18.17 -8.38 -22.29
C ASN A 49 17.42 -8.23 -23.62
N TYR A 50 16.21 -7.66 -23.58
CA TYR A 50 15.38 -7.48 -24.78
C TYR A 50 15.95 -6.47 -25.78
N THR A 51 16.87 -5.59 -25.38
CA THR A 51 17.58 -4.66 -26.28
C THR A 51 18.79 -5.30 -26.96
N GLY A 52 19.14 -6.55 -26.59
CA GLY A 52 20.25 -7.29 -27.15
C GLY A 52 21.59 -7.09 -26.42
N GLU A 53 21.62 -6.22 -25.41
CA GLU A 53 22.79 -6.03 -24.55
C GLU A 53 23.04 -7.28 -23.71
N ILE A 54 24.31 -7.65 -23.58
CA ILE A 54 24.76 -8.80 -22.79
C ILE A 54 25.35 -8.26 -21.50
N VAL A 55 24.76 -8.71 -20.39
CA VAL A 55 25.22 -8.41 -19.04
C VAL A 55 25.98 -9.62 -18.51
N ASP A 56 27.23 -9.40 -18.09
CA ASP A 56 28.14 -10.43 -17.59
C ASP A 56 28.12 -10.53 -16.05
N GLU A 57 28.97 -11.39 -15.50
CA GLU A 57 29.06 -11.67 -14.07
C GLU A 57 29.42 -10.44 -13.23
N ALA A 58 30.29 -9.57 -13.76
CA ALA A 58 30.76 -8.40 -13.04
C ALA A 58 29.62 -7.38 -12.89
N VAL A 59 28.87 -7.17 -13.97
CA VAL A 59 27.72 -6.27 -13.96
C VAL A 59 26.57 -6.87 -13.15
N ILE A 60 26.26 -8.16 -13.29
CA ILE A 60 25.20 -8.84 -12.50
C ILE A 60 25.45 -8.69 -11.00
N ARG A 61 26.70 -8.83 -10.53
CA ARG A 61 27.04 -8.65 -9.11
C ARG A 61 26.73 -7.25 -8.60
N GLY A 62 27.05 -6.21 -9.38
CA GLY A 62 26.74 -4.83 -9.02
C GLY A 62 25.25 -4.50 -9.05
N LEU A 63 24.49 -5.13 -9.97
CA LEU A 63 23.05 -4.90 -10.11
C LEU A 63 22.23 -5.59 -9.02
N ALA A 64 22.65 -6.77 -8.55
CA ALA A 64 21.86 -7.59 -7.64
C ALA A 64 21.47 -6.84 -6.35
N GLN A 65 22.41 -6.09 -5.75
CA GLN A 65 22.11 -5.32 -4.55
C GLN A 65 21.12 -4.18 -4.83
N THR A 66 21.36 -3.39 -5.89
CA THR A 66 20.47 -2.31 -6.32
C THR A 66 19.05 -2.81 -6.63
N TYR A 67 18.94 -3.95 -7.30
CA TYR A 67 17.64 -4.51 -7.70
C TYR A 67 16.88 -5.09 -6.52
N ILE A 68 17.56 -5.75 -5.58
CA ILE A 68 16.93 -6.33 -4.39
C ILE A 68 16.58 -5.22 -3.36
N GLU A 69 17.59 -4.50 -2.88
CA GLU A 69 17.46 -3.56 -1.76
C GLU A 69 16.81 -2.25 -2.18
N GLY A 70 16.94 -1.87 -3.45
CA GLY A 70 16.30 -0.68 -4.02
C GLY A 70 14.94 -1.01 -4.64
N HIS A 71 14.95 -1.53 -5.87
CA HIS A 71 13.74 -1.60 -6.69
C HIS A 71 12.71 -2.61 -6.18
N LEU A 72 13.13 -3.83 -5.86
CA LEU A 72 12.24 -4.90 -5.43
C LEU A 72 11.66 -4.60 -4.04
N ALA A 73 12.49 -4.17 -3.09
CA ALA A 73 12.02 -3.79 -1.75
C ALA A 73 11.04 -2.60 -1.80
N SER A 74 11.39 -1.54 -2.54
CA SER A 74 10.52 -0.36 -2.66
C SER A 74 9.19 -0.67 -3.34
N SER A 75 9.19 -1.40 -4.46
CA SER A 75 7.97 -1.76 -5.16
C SER A 75 7.07 -2.69 -4.35
N THR A 76 7.65 -3.68 -3.66
CA THR A 76 6.91 -4.59 -2.77
C THR A 76 6.27 -3.80 -1.62
N PHE A 77 7.01 -2.89 -0.98
CA PHE A 77 6.47 -2.07 0.10
C PHE A 77 5.32 -1.18 -0.38
N GLN A 78 5.49 -0.49 -1.50
CA GLN A 78 4.42 0.33 -2.10
C GLN A 78 3.18 -0.50 -2.39
N HIS A 79 3.35 -1.73 -2.86
CA HIS A 79 2.26 -2.64 -3.15
C HIS A 79 1.53 -3.08 -1.86
N PHE A 80 2.25 -3.47 -0.80
CA PHE A 80 1.64 -3.80 0.49
C PHE A 80 0.80 -2.67 1.06
N VAL A 81 1.32 -1.43 1.06
CA VAL A 81 0.57 -0.27 1.54
C VAL A 81 -0.65 -0.03 0.66
N SER A 82 -0.53 -0.18 -0.66
CA SER A 82 -1.67 -0.01 -1.57
C SER A 82 -2.76 -1.08 -1.39
N LEU A 83 -2.39 -2.33 -1.09
CA LEU A 83 -3.34 -3.39 -0.73
C LEU A 83 -4.07 -3.06 0.57
N PHE A 84 -3.35 -2.55 1.57
CA PHE A 84 -3.95 -2.11 2.82
C PHE A 84 -4.88 -0.90 2.64
N GLU A 85 -4.49 0.12 1.87
CA GLU A 85 -5.35 1.26 1.54
C GLU A 85 -6.62 0.77 0.85
N LYS A 86 -6.48 -0.10 -0.16
CA LYS A 86 -7.62 -0.70 -0.84
C LYS A 86 -8.56 -1.43 0.13
N PHE A 87 -8.01 -2.24 1.04
CA PHE A 87 -8.80 -2.92 2.06
C PHE A 87 -9.62 -1.95 2.91
N VAL A 88 -9.02 -0.87 3.40
CA VAL A 88 -9.69 0.13 4.23
C VAL A 88 -10.82 0.80 3.46
N PHE A 89 -10.59 1.19 2.20
CA PHE A 89 -11.62 1.86 1.39
C PHE A 89 -12.73 0.92 0.93
N ASP A 90 -12.41 -0.31 0.53
CA ASP A 90 -13.40 -1.32 0.21
C ASP A 90 -14.25 -1.65 1.45
N PHE A 91 -13.64 -1.68 2.64
CA PHE A 91 -14.37 -1.85 3.91
C PHE A 91 -15.33 -0.68 4.16
N PHE A 92 -14.89 0.57 4.00
CA PHE A 92 -15.76 1.73 4.15
C PHE A 92 -16.91 1.71 3.15
N GLU A 93 -16.65 1.36 1.90
CA GLU A 93 -17.67 1.26 0.86
C GLU A 93 -18.74 0.24 1.25
N LEU A 94 -18.32 -0.96 1.65
CA LEU A 94 -19.23 -2.02 2.11
C LEU A 94 -20.08 -1.55 3.30
N TRP A 95 -19.47 -0.89 4.28
CA TRP A 95 -20.17 -0.41 5.47
C TRP A 95 -21.18 0.68 5.13
N LEU A 96 -20.78 1.71 4.37
CA LEU A 96 -21.62 2.86 4.08
C LEU A 96 -22.78 2.52 3.14
N CYS A 97 -22.58 1.57 2.21
CA CYS A 97 -23.64 1.06 1.35
C CYS A 97 -24.69 0.25 2.13
N GLU A 98 -24.28 -0.54 3.13
CA GLU A 98 -25.20 -1.28 4.00
C GLU A 98 -25.91 -0.36 5.02
N TYR A 99 -25.20 0.62 5.56
CA TYR A 99 -25.68 1.56 6.57
C TYR A 99 -25.63 3.02 6.09
N PRO A 100 -26.43 3.41 5.07
CA PRO A 100 -26.40 4.74 4.49
C PRO A 100 -26.89 5.84 5.44
N GLY A 101 -27.50 5.49 6.57
CA GLY A 101 -27.85 6.46 7.63
C GLY A 101 -26.63 7.23 8.16
N SER A 102 -25.43 6.65 8.04
CA SER A 102 -24.16 7.30 8.37
C SER A 102 -23.81 8.47 7.44
N LEU A 103 -24.44 8.55 6.27
CA LEU A 103 -24.28 9.62 5.27
C LEU A 103 -25.26 10.77 5.46
N LYS A 104 -25.93 10.84 6.62
CA LYS A 104 -26.93 11.88 6.90
C LYS A 104 -26.32 13.27 6.77
N GLY A 105 -27.03 14.16 6.06
CA GLY A 105 -26.60 15.55 5.84
C GLY A 105 -25.70 15.76 4.61
N LYS A 106 -25.39 14.70 3.85
CA LYS A 106 -24.70 14.84 2.56
C LYS A 106 -25.68 15.30 1.48
N GLU A 107 -25.28 16.30 0.71
CA GLU A 107 -26.11 16.89 -0.36
C GLU A 107 -25.80 16.27 -1.72
N LEU A 108 -26.81 16.13 -2.57
CA LEU A 108 -26.67 15.62 -3.94
C LEU A 108 -27.26 16.62 -4.93
N THR A 109 -26.71 16.63 -6.14
CA THR A 109 -27.32 17.38 -7.24
C THR A 109 -28.56 16.64 -7.73
N LEU A 110 -29.55 17.38 -8.24
CA LEU A 110 -30.75 16.78 -8.84
C LEU A 110 -30.39 15.89 -10.04
N GLU A 111 -29.34 16.25 -10.78
CA GLU A 111 -28.80 15.45 -11.88
C GLU A 111 -28.47 14.01 -11.45
N VAL A 112 -27.72 13.83 -10.36
CA VAL A 112 -27.38 12.50 -9.83
C VAL A 112 -28.63 11.68 -9.50
N VAL A 113 -29.67 12.32 -8.97
CA VAL A 113 -30.94 11.66 -8.64
C VAL A 113 -31.72 11.26 -9.90
N LEU A 114 -31.74 12.12 -10.92
CA LEU A 114 -32.46 11.86 -12.17
C LEU A 114 -31.74 10.86 -13.10
N SER A 115 -30.40 10.76 -12.99
CA SER A 115 -29.59 9.85 -13.79
C SER A 115 -29.45 8.46 -13.18
N ALA A 116 -29.74 8.28 -11.89
CA ALA A 116 -29.66 6.99 -11.23
C ALA A 116 -30.83 6.07 -11.59
N GLY A 117 -30.54 4.81 -11.89
CA GLY A 117 -31.53 3.78 -12.19
C GLY A 117 -32.35 3.37 -10.96
N ASP A 118 -31.75 3.46 -9.76
CA ASP A 118 -32.41 3.16 -8.50
C ASP A 118 -31.77 3.86 -7.30
N LYS A 119 -32.33 3.63 -6.11
CA LYS A 119 -31.80 4.17 -4.85
C LYS A 119 -30.38 3.67 -4.54
N HIS A 120 -30.03 2.46 -4.95
CA HIS A 120 -28.71 1.90 -4.66
C HIS A 120 -27.62 2.68 -5.41
N GLU A 121 -27.84 3.00 -6.67
CA GLU A 121 -26.93 3.85 -7.45
C GLU A 121 -26.78 5.26 -6.85
N ILE A 122 -27.87 5.84 -6.33
CA ILE A 122 -27.80 7.12 -5.60
C ILE A 122 -26.89 6.99 -4.37
N VAL A 123 -27.07 5.96 -3.55
CA VAL A 123 -26.24 5.73 -2.35
C VAL A 123 -24.78 5.53 -2.75
N GLN A 124 -24.52 4.70 -3.75
CA GLN A 124 -23.17 4.42 -4.24
C GLN A 124 -22.47 5.70 -4.69
N SER A 125 -23.16 6.58 -5.42
CA SER A 125 -22.58 7.87 -5.85
C SER A 125 -22.17 8.77 -4.68
N VAL A 126 -22.95 8.79 -3.58
CA VAL A 126 -22.63 9.53 -2.36
C VAL A 126 -21.40 8.93 -1.69
N VAL A 127 -21.38 7.59 -1.55
CA VAL A 127 -20.30 6.85 -0.92
C VAL A 127 -19.00 7.08 -1.66
N GLU A 128 -18.97 6.90 -2.97
CA GLU A 128 -17.76 7.13 -3.77
C GLU A 128 -17.22 8.55 -3.62
N ARG A 129 -18.09 9.56 -3.61
CA ARG A 129 -17.67 10.95 -3.41
C ARG A 129 -17.08 11.16 -2.02
N GLU A 130 -17.70 10.60 -0.98
CA GLU A 130 -17.19 10.68 0.38
C GLU A 130 -15.82 10.01 0.51
N LEU A 131 -15.68 8.80 -0.03
CA LEU A 131 -14.44 8.04 0.01
C LEU A 131 -13.33 8.69 -0.82
N ARG A 132 -13.65 9.31 -1.97
CA ARG A 132 -12.70 10.13 -2.73
C ARG A 132 -12.15 11.28 -1.89
N MET A 133 -13.00 12.00 -1.15
CA MET A 133 -12.53 13.09 -0.28
C MET A 133 -11.65 12.55 0.86
N LEU A 134 -12.03 11.41 1.45
CA LEU A 134 -11.29 10.79 2.53
C LEU A 134 -9.93 10.25 2.08
N ALA A 135 -9.81 9.72 0.86
CA ALA A 135 -8.57 9.16 0.30
C ALA A 135 -7.38 10.14 0.27
N TYR A 136 -7.64 11.45 0.22
CA TYR A 136 -6.59 12.48 0.26
C TYR A 136 -6.18 12.90 1.68
N GLN A 137 -6.88 12.42 2.71
CA GLN A 137 -6.65 12.78 4.10
C GLN A 137 -5.56 11.92 4.76
N ARG A 138 -5.24 12.21 6.03
CA ARG A 138 -4.26 11.44 6.81
C ARG A 138 -4.89 10.16 7.36
N MET A 139 -4.04 9.22 7.77
CA MET A 139 -4.46 8.00 8.47
C MET A 139 -5.30 8.29 9.72
N THR A 140 -4.96 9.37 10.45
CA THR A 140 -5.74 9.85 11.59
C THR A 140 -7.16 10.22 11.22
N ASP A 141 -7.36 10.78 10.03
CA ASP A 141 -8.67 11.17 9.54
C ASP A 141 -9.46 9.95 9.06
N TRP A 142 -8.79 8.97 8.45
CA TRP A 142 -9.41 7.71 8.03
C TRP A 142 -9.95 6.95 9.23
N PHE A 143 -9.12 6.76 10.25
CA PHE A 143 -9.53 6.02 11.43
C PHE A 143 -10.40 6.83 12.39
N GLY A 144 -10.27 8.16 12.41
CA GLY A 144 -11.25 9.04 13.06
C GLY A 144 -12.61 9.00 12.36
N TYR A 145 -12.65 8.77 11.04
CA TYR A 145 -13.89 8.51 10.31
C TYR A 145 -14.44 7.12 10.65
N LEU A 146 -13.59 6.08 10.67
CA LEU A 146 -13.98 4.73 11.07
C LEU A 146 -14.60 4.71 12.47
N ASP A 147 -13.97 5.35 13.45
CA ASP A 147 -14.44 5.35 14.83
C ASP A 147 -15.84 5.98 14.98
N LYS A 148 -16.15 7.01 14.19
CA LYS A 148 -17.52 7.57 14.13
C LYS A 148 -18.56 6.58 13.62
N LEU A 149 -18.15 5.59 12.82
CA LEU A 149 -19.03 4.58 12.23
C LEU A 149 -19.23 3.37 13.13
N VAL A 150 -18.15 2.85 13.71
CA VAL A 150 -18.15 1.57 14.42
C VAL A 150 -18.00 1.70 15.93
N HIS A 151 -17.59 2.87 16.42
CA HIS A 151 -17.32 3.16 17.84
C HIS A 151 -16.41 2.11 18.48
N ARG A 152 -15.21 1.97 17.91
CA ARG A 152 -14.20 1.01 18.34
C ARG A 152 -12.84 1.68 18.33
N ASP A 153 -12.10 1.46 19.41
CA ASP A 153 -10.69 1.82 19.55
C ASP A 153 -9.79 0.90 18.70
N CYS A 154 -9.97 0.92 17.38
CA CYS A 154 -9.21 0.12 16.43
C CYS A 154 -8.88 0.93 15.18
N PRO A 155 -7.59 1.13 14.86
CA PRO A 155 -6.39 0.65 15.56
C PRO A 155 -6.13 1.40 16.88
N SER A 156 -5.24 0.86 17.72
CA SER A 156 -4.73 1.61 18.88
C SER A 156 -3.93 2.84 18.42
N GLN A 157 -3.74 3.82 19.30
CA GLN A 157 -2.95 5.02 18.99
C GLN A 157 -1.53 4.68 18.50
N GLN A 158 -0.85 3.74 19.15
CA GLN A 158 0.48 3.29 18.72
C GLN A 158 0.46 2.65 17.33
N GLN A 159 -0.56 1.82 17.04
CA GLN A 159 -0.73 1.22 15.72
C GLN A 159 -1.03 2.28 14.65
N LEU A 160 -1.82 3.30 14.99
CA LEU A 160 -2.14 4.43 14.12
C LEU A 160 -0.88 5.23 13.76
N GLU A 161 -0.01 5.51 14.72
CA GLU A 161 1.25 6.21 14.50
C GLU A 161 2.18 5.41 13.58
N LEU A 162 2.33 4.10 13.82
CA LEU A 162 3.11 3.22 12.94
C LEU A 162 2.55 3.17 11.52
N LEU A 163 1.23 3.02 11.38
CA LEU A 163 0.58 3.02 10.07
C LEU A 163 0.70 4.38 9.36
N SER A 164 0.74 5.47 10.11
CA SER A 164 0.93 6.82 9.56
C SER A 164 2.33 6.97 8.95
N GLU A 165 3.36 6.50 9.64
CA GLU A 165 4.73 6.45 9.11
C GLU A 165 4.84 5.57 7.86
N VAL A 166 4.21 4.39 7.88
CA VAL A 166 4.20 3.45 6.76
C VAL A 166 3.55 4.08 5.52
N LYS A 167 2.40 4.74 5.69
CA LYS A 167 1.74 5.46 4.61
C LYS A 167 2.58 6.63 4.12
N ALA A 168 3.15 7.43 5.02
CA ALA A 168 4.00 8.55 4.67
C ALA A 168 5.23 8.09 3.86
N SER A 169 5.82 6.95 4.23
CA SER A 169 6.92 6.34 3.49
C SER A 169 6.52 5.99 2.06
N ARG A 170 5.34 5.41 1.87
CA ARG A 170 4.82 5.09 0.53
C ARG A 170 4.55 6.34 -0.29
N ASP A 171 3.97 7.37 0.32
CA ASP A 171 3.74 8.66 -0.35
C ASP A 171 5.07 9.24 -0.88
N VAL A 172 6.14 9.20 -0.07
CA VAL A 172 7.49 9.65 -0.47
C VAL A 172 8.11 8.78 -1.56
N LEU A 173 7.98 7.46 -1.49
CA LEU A 173 8.47 6.56 -2.53
C LEU A 173 7.81 6.84 -3.89
N VAL A 174 6.50 7.11 -3.90
CA VAL A 174 5.73 7.34 -5.12
C VAL A 174 5.95 8.76 -5.65
N HIS A 175 6.01 9.77 -4.78
CA HIS A 175 5.92 11.17 -5.20
C HIS A 175 7.21 11.97 -5.05
N ASN A 176 8.18 11.50 -4.27
CA ASN A 176 9.44 12.23 -4.01
C ASN A 176 10.68 11.35 -4.20
N ASN A 177 10.61 10.34 -5.08
CA ASN A 177 11.72 9.43 -5.42
C ASN A 177 12.39 8.79 -4.19
N GLY A 178 11.63 8.56 -3.11
CA GLY A 178 12.18 7.98 -1.89
C GLY A 178 12.99 8.96 -1.04
N ILE A 179 12.94 10.27 -1.27
CA ILE A 179 13.60 11.29 -0.45
C ILE A 179 12.59 11.83 0.58
N ALA A 180 12.87 11.68 1.86
CA ALA A 180 12.04 12.23 2.93
C ALA A 180 12.00 13.76 2.84
N ASN A 181 10.85 14.34 3.19
CA ASN A 181 10.65 15.79 3.25
C ASN A 181 9.90 16.19 4.53
N GLU A 182 9.74 17.49 4.78
CA GLU A 182 8.99 17.99 5.94
C GLU A 182 7.56 17.40 6.02
N ILE A 183 6.90 17.19 4.88
CA ILE A 183 5.54 16.59 4.82
C ILE A 183 5.55 15.14 5.33
N TYR A 184 6.58 14.36 5.01
CA TYR A 184 6.76 13.01 5.53
C TYR A 184 6.95 13.00 7.04
N VAL A 185 7.83 13.86 7.55
CA VAL A 185 8.12 13.94 8.99
C VAL A 185 6.85 14.29 9.76
N ASP A 186 6.12 15.30 9.28
CA ASP A 186 4.85 15.74 9.88
C ASP A 186 3.76 14.64 9.82
N LYS A 187 3.59 13.97 8.67
CA LYS A 187 2.64 12.86 8.52
C LYS A 187 2.98 11.63 9.36
N SER A 188 4.23 11.46 9.78
CA SER A 188 4.69 10.28 10.53
C SER A 188 4.40 10.34 12.03
N LEU A 189 3.82 11.43 12.54
CA LEU A 189 3.36 11.56 13.94
C LEU A 189 4.43 11.20 14.98
N GLY A 190 5.68 11.60 14.75
CA GLY A 190 6.80 11.31 15.66
C GLY A 190 7.44 9.94 15.50
N GLN A 191 6.94 9.10 14.58
CA GLN A 191 7.53 7.79 14.25
C GLN A 191 8.47 7.84 13.03
N ALA A 192 8.76 9.03 12.50
CA ALA A 192 9.60 9.19 11.30
C ALA A 192 10.93 8.44 11.44
N ARG A 193 11.21 7.51 10.51
CA ARG A 193 12.47 6.76 10.45
C ARG A 193 13.60 7.54 9.77
N TYR A 194 13.23 8.55 8.99
CA TYR A 194 14.14 9.35 8.18
C TYR A 194 13.91 10.84 8.44
N SER A 195 14.99 11.62 8.42
CA SER A 195 14.95 13.08 8.50
C SER A 195 14.73 13.70 7.12
N ASP A 196 14.34 14.97 7.08
CA ASP A 196 14.23 15.74 5.84
C ASP A 196 15.53 15.66 5.01
N GLY A 197 15.39 15.36 3.71
CA GLY A 197 16.49 15.18 2.76
C GLY A 197 17.11 13.76 2.76
N GLU A 198 16.76 12.88 3.69
CA GLU A 198 17.31 11.52 3.72
C GLU A 198 16.60 10.59 2.71
N THR A 199 17.36 9.66 2.13
CA THR A 199 16.78 8.61 1.27
C THR A 199 16.26 7.46 2.11
N LEU A 200 15.01 7.05 1.87
CA LEU A 200 14.42 5.84 2.43
C LEU A 200 15.18 4.60 1.93
N ARG A 201 16.00 3.99 2.80
CA ARG A 201 16.78 2.77 2.52
C ARG A 201 16.39 1.68 3.51
N ASN A 202 16.44 0.40 3.12
CA ASN A 202 16.05 -0.73 3.99
C ASN A 202 14.59 -0.67 4.45
N ILE A 203 13.69 -0.26 3.54
CA ILE A 203 12.26 -0.05 3.85
C ILE A 203 11.57 -1.35 4.26
N ILE A 204 12.01 -2.47 3.68
CA ILE A 204 11.70 -3.82 4.14
C ILE A 204 12.96 -4.32 4.84
N GLU A 205 12.89 -4.49 6.16
CA GLU A 205 13.98 -5.15 6.89
C GLU A 205 14.11 -6.59 6.37
N SER A 206 15.17 -6.86 5.61
CA SER A 206 15.57 -8.22 5.33
C SER A 206 16.03 -8.84 6.64
N HIS A 207 15.13 -9.52 7.34
CA HIS A 207 15.52 -10.39 8.43
C HIS A 207 16.41 -11.47 7.79
N GLY A 208 17.71 -11.30 7.96
CA GLY A 208 18.71 -12.29 7.57
C GLY A 208 18.36 -13.57 8.30
N SER A 209 17.82 -14.53 7.54
CA SER A 209 17.94 -15.94 7.87
C SER A 209 19.27 -16.44 7.33
#